data_AF-A0A1H9ZKS1-F1
#
_entry.id   AF-A0A1H9ZKS1-F1
#
_cell.length_a   1.000
_cell.length_b   1.000
_cell.length_c   1.000
_cell.angle_alpha   90.00
_cell.angle_beta   90.00
_cell.angle_gamma   90.00
#
_symmetry.space_group_name_H-M   'P 1'
#
loop_
_entity.id
_entity.type
_entity.pdbx_description
1 polymer ?
#
loop_
_entity_poly.entity_id
_entity_poly.type
_entity_poly.pdbx_seq_one_letter_code
_entity_poly.pdbx_strand_id
1 'polypeptide(L)'
;MVYLNSFEIEVENSNGESKDKYGVKWGTCVNKRRDFYKSIAVLLRSYTRAINNQENRTGSLFQMKTKAKCLTDNSEITPAWFQSNFGTIVNIEDPERSYPQVCFNYIHLNPVSGKLVENQEDWEFSSCRDFSGLRNGTLVCESRVEEFGLKLM
;
A
#
# COMPACT_ATOMS: atom_id res chain seq x y z
N MET A 1 -1.77 0.88 -3.14
CA MET A 1 -0.96 0.26 -4.21
C MET A 1 0.48 0.70 -4.01
N VAL A 2 1.47 -0.17 -4.15
CA VAL A 2 2.89 0.19 -3.93
C VAL A 2 3.70 -0.28 -5.13
N TYR A 3 4.44 0.64 -5.73
CA TYR A 3 5.41 0.33 -6.77
C TYR A 3 6.75 -0.01 -6.14
N LEU A 4 7.34 -1.14 -6.53
CA LEU A 4 8.61 -1.64 -5.99
C LEU A 4 9.62 -1.78 -7.12
N ASN A 5 10.67 -0.93 -7.09
CA ASN A 5 11.83 -1.06 -7.99
C ASN A 5 12.79 -2.17 -7.52
N SER A 6 12.94 -2.33 -6.20
CA SER A 6 13.80 -3.32 -5.56
C SER A 6 13.11 -3.87 -4.31
N PHE A 7 13.37 -5.14 -3.99
CA PHE A 7 12.85 -5.79 -2.79
C PHE A 7 13.70 -5.53 -1.53
N GLU A 8 14.94 -5.09 -1.71
CA GLU A 8 15.83 -4.66 -0.64
C GLU A 8 15.78 -3.14 -0.49
N ILE A 9 15.61 -2.69 0.76
CA ILE A 9 15.67 -1.29 1.15
C ILE A 9 16.91 -1.11 2.03
N GLU A 10 17.77 -0.19 1.61
CA GLU A 10 18.84 0.31 2.47
C GLU A 10 18.22 1.28 3.48
N VAL A 11 18.29 0.92 4.77
CA VAL A 11 17.78 1.78 5.83
C VAL A 11 18.97 2.35 6.59
N GLU A 12 19.25 3.62 6.35
CA GLU A 12 20.15 4.40 7.19
C GLU A 12 19.53 4.48 8.59
N ASN A 13 20.19 3.88 9.58
CA ASN A 13 19.76 4.07 10.97
C ASN A 13 20.30 5.42 11.45
N SER A 14 19.43 6.31 11.91
CA SER A 14 19.85 7.46 12.72
C SER A 14 20.59 6.97 13.97
N ASN A 15 21.67 7.66 14.36
CA ASN A 15 22.51 7.38 15.54
C ASN A 15 21.69 7.29 16.84
N GLY A 16 21.09 6.13 17.10
CA GLY A 16 20.46 5.83 18.37
C GLY A 16 21.52 5.38 19.37
N GLU A 17 22.17 6.32 20.05
CA GLU A 17 23.00 6.01 21.21
C GLU A 17 22.12 5.35 22.29
N SER A 18 22.18 4.02 22.39
CA SER A 18 21.54 3.31 23.50
C SER A 18 22.52 3.29 24.67
N LYS A 19 22.18 3.97 25.76
CA LYS A 19 22.94 3.94 27.01
C LYS A 19 22.32 2.87 27.92
N ASP A 20 23.12 1.96 28.44
CA ASP A 20 22.66 1.11 29.54
C ASP A 20 22.58 1.91 30.86
N LYS A 21 22.06 1.28 31.93
CA LYS A 21 21.96 1.89 33.26
C LYS A 21 23.31 2.24 33.90
N TYR A 22 24.42 1.85 33.27
CA TYR A 22 25.80 2.11 33.71
C TYR A 22 26.51 3.12 32.80
N GLY A 23 25.83 3.69 31.80
CA GLY A 23 26.40 4.66 30.86
C GLY A 23 27.32 4.03 29.80
N VAL A 24 27.36 2.71 29.67
CA VAL A 24 28.18 2.02 28.67
C VAL A 24 27.51 2.17 27.31
N LYS A 25 28.25 2.77 26.38
CA LYS A 25 27.81 2.96 24.98
C LYS A 25 27.94 1.64 24.23
N TRP A 26 26.81 1.04 23.88
CA TRP A 26 26.78 -0.07 22.92
C TRP A 26 25.96 0.35 21.71
N GLY A 27 26.59 0.34 20.54
CA GLY A 27 25.93 0.72 19.29
C GLY A 27 26.87 0.56 18.12
N THR A 28 26.89 -0.62 17.52
CA THR A 28 27.48 -0.77 16.19
C THR A 28 26.46 -0.22 15.19
N CYS A 29 26.78 0.90 14.56
CA CYS A 29 26.00 1.44 13.44
C CYS A 29 26.17 0.52 12.23
N VAL A 30 25.40 -0.58 12.20
CA VAL A 30 25.37 -1.46 11.04
C VAL A 30 24.28 -0.96 10.11
N ASN A 31 24.68 -0.49 8.93
CA ASN A 31 23.74 -0.34 7.81
C ASN A 31 23.16 -1.72 7.53
N LYS A 32 21.91 -1.92 7.92
CA LYS A 32 21.24 -3.21 7.81
C LYS A 32 20.30 -3.14 6.62
N ARG A 33 20.61 -3.90 5.57
CA ARG A 33 19.64 -4.14 4.50
C ARG A 33 18.38 -4.77 5.10
N ARG A 34 17.23 -4.23 4.76
CA ARG A 34 15.92 -4.74 5.17
C ARG A 34 15.08 -4.99 3.94
N ASP A 35 14.58 -6.21 3.84
CA ASP A 35 13.60 -6.58 2.84
C ASP A 35 12.31 -5.77 3.07
N PHE A 36 11.60 -5.43 2.00
CA PHE A 36 10.35 -4.64 2.06
C PHE A 36 9.35 -5.15 3.10
N TYR A 37 9.11 -6.47 3.16
CA TYR A 37 8.17 -7.05 4.13
C TYR A 37 8.63 -6.87 5.58
N LYS A 38 9.95 -6.86 5.85
CA LYS A 38 10.49 -6.57 7.18
C LYS A 38 10.21 -5.12 7.54
N SER A 39 10.31 -4.19 6.60
CA SER A 39 9.97 -2.77 6.79
C SER A 39 8.48 -2.58 7.09
N ILE A 40 7.58 -3.27 6.38
CA ILE A 40 6.14 -3.28 6.70
C ILE A 40 5.90 -3.84 8.12
N ALA A 41 6.59 -4.92 8.51
CA ALA A 41 6.46 -5.45 9.86
C ALA A 41 6.94 -4.46 10.94
N VAL A 42 7.98 -3.66 10.66
CA VAL A 42 8.42 -2.56 11.54
C VAL A 42 7.34 -1.48 11.64
N LEU A 43 6.76 -1.08 10.52
CA LEU A 43 5.69 -0.09 10.48
C LEU A 43 4.50 -0.53 11.34
N LEU A 44 3.97 -1.73 11.10
CA LEU A 44 2.80 -2.25 11.82
C LEU A 44 3.03 -2.39 13.33
N ARG A 45 4.19 -2.91 13.75
CA ARG A 45 4.50 -3.05 15.20
C ARG A 45 4.70 -1.69 15.87
N SER A 46 5.33 -0.73 15.18
CA SER A 46 5.58 0.60 15.72
C SER A 46 4.27 1.38 15.90
N TYR A 47 3.38 1.31 14.90
CA TYR A 47 2.03 1.86 14.98
C TYR A 47 1.22 1.22 16.10
N THR A 48 1.25 -0.12 16.21
CA THR A 48 0.56 -0.85 17.29
C THR A 48 1.03 -0.39 18.67
N ARG A 49 2.35 -0.23 18.86
CA ARG A 49 2.92 0.25 20.12
C ARG A 49 2.50 1.69 20.42
N ALA A 50 2.51 2.57 19.42
CA ALA A 50 2.13 3.96 19.59
C ALA A 50 0.66 4.10 20.04
N ILE A 51 -0.27 3.43 19.34
CA ILE A 51 -1.70 3.47 19.68
C ILE A 51 -1.98 2.80 21.03
N ASN A 52 -1.35 1.66 21.34
CA ASN A 52 -1.51 1.02 22.63
C ASN A 52 -1.06 1.93 23.78
N ASN A 53 0.05 2.65 23.61
CA ASN A 53 0.51 3.64 24.59
C ASN A 53 -0.45 4.82 24.71
N GLN A 54 -0.93 5.36 23.57
CA GLN A 54 -1.87 6.50 23.54
C GLN A 54 -3.18 6.18 24.27
N GLU A 55 -3.74 4.99 24.01
CA GLU A 55 -5.03 4.56 24.53
C GLU A 55 -4.92 3.78 25.85
N ASN A 56 -3.73 3.76 26.47
CA ASN A 56 -3.40 3.00 27.70
C ASN A 56 -3.93 1.55 27.68
N ARG A 57 -3.68 0.84 26.58
CA ARG A 57 -4.15 -0.53 26.33
C ARG A 57 -3.02 -1.44 25.88
N THR A 58 -3.31 -2.74 25.76
CA THR A 58 -2.38 -3.74 25.23
C THR A 58 -3.07 -4.66 24.19
N GLY A 59 -2.28 -5.42 23.45
CA GLY A 59 -2.77 -6.40 22.46
C GLY A 59 -2.41 -6.07 21.00
N SER A 60 -2.79 -6.97 20.10
CA SER A 60 -2.63 -6.79 18.64
C SER A 60 -3.72 -5.90 18.08
N LEU A 61 -3.36 -4.95 17.22
CA LEU A 61 -4.33 -4.14 16.45
C LEU A 61 -4.60 -4.68 15.05
N PHE A 62 -3.63 -5.40 14.47
CA PHE A 62 -3.74 -5.93 13.11
C PHE A 62 -4.04 -7.43 13.12
N GLN A 63 -4.73 -7.88 12.07
CA GLN A 63 -4.91 -9.30 11.81
C GLN A 63 -3.57 -9.99 11.54
N MET A 64 -3.50 -11.29 11.84
CA MET A 64 -2.31 -12.09 11.55
C MET A 64 -2.13 -12.25 10.04
N LYS A 65 -0.90 -12.01 9.57
CA LYS A 65 -0.46 -12.09 8.16
C LYS A 65 -1.08 -11.02 7.25
N THR A 66 -0.26 -10.46 6.37
CA THR A 66 -0.67 -9.54 5.31
C THR A 66 -0.72 -10.26 3.97
N LYS A 67 -1.70 -9.94 3.14
CA LYS A 67 -1.78 -10.44 1.75
C LYS A 67 -1.12 -9.44 0.80
N ALA A 68 -0.46 -9.97 -0.23
CA ALA A 68 0.10 -9.18 -1.31
C ALA A 68 -0.25 -9.85 -2.63
N LYS A 69 -0.51 -9.04 -3.67
CA LYS A 69 -0.79 -9.52 -5.02
C LYS A 69 -0.01 -8.66 -6.01
N CYS A 70 0.68 -9.30 -6.94
CA CYS A 70 1.37 -8.61 -8.03
C CYS A 70 0.32 -8.08 -9.00
N LEU A 71 0.40 -6.80 -9.36
CA LEU A 71 -0.56 -6.18 -10.28
C LEU A 71 -0.11 -6.24 -11.74
N THR A 72 1.18 -6.46 -11.98
CA THR A 72 1.75 -6.65 -13.33
C THR A 72 1.55 -8.09 -13.82
N ASP A 73 1.35 -9.04 -12.91
CA ASP A 73 1.08 -10.43 -13.25
C ASP A 73 -0.43 -10.68 -13.36
N ASN A 74 -0.92 -10.65 -14.60
CA ASN A 74 -2.33 -10.88 -14.92
C ASN A 74 -2.64 -12.34 -15.26
N SER A 75 -1.64 -13.23 -15.22
CA SER A 75 -1.76 -14.63 -15.69
C SER A 75 -2.85 -15.42 -14.94
N GLU A 76 -3.06 -15.13 -13.66
CA GLU A 76 -4.08 -15.77 -12.83
C GLU A 76 -5.50 -15.17 -12.99
N ILE A 77 -5.61 -13.95 -13.53
CA ILE A 77 -6.85 -13.16 -13.48
C ILE A 77 -7.53 -13.12 -14.85
N THR A 78 -6.73 -13.04 -15.90
CA THR A 78 -7.20 -12.78 -17.26
C THR A 78 -6.29 -13.52 -18.25
N PRO A 79 -6.65 -14.74 -18.68
CA PRO A 79 -5.89 -15.41 -19.72
C PRO A 79 -5.98 -14.61 -21.02
N ALA A 80 -4.96 -14.72 -21.88
CA ALA A 80 -4.92 -14.03 -23.18
C ALA A 80 -6.09 -14.42 -24.10
N TRP A 81 -6.75 -15.55 -23.83
CA TRP A 81 -7.94 -16.02 -24.52
C TRP A 81 -8.78 -16.89 -23.59
N PHE A 82 -10.09 -17.01 -23.86
CA PHE A 82 -10.99 -17.92 -23.16
C PHE A 82 -11.99 -18.55 -24.14
N GLN A 83 -12.48 -19.75 -23.81
CA GLN A 83 -13.51 -20.41 -24.63
C GLN A 83 -14.90 -19.90 -24.24
N SER A 84 -15.66 -19.47 -25.24
CA SER A 84 -17.10 -19.21 -25.11
C SER A 84 -17.89 -20.23 -25.93
N ASN A 85 -19.20 -20.31 -25.71
CA ASN A 85 -20.11 -21.13 -26.53
C ASN A 85 -20.07 -20.77 -28.03
N PHE A 86 -19.54 -19.59 -28.38
CA PHE A 86 -19.46 -19.07 -29.75
C PHE A 86 -18.04 -19.10 -30.33
N GLY A 87 -17.06 -19.69 -29.62
CA GLY A 87 -15.67 -19.81 -30.07
C GLY A 87 -14.64 -19.22 -29.09
N THR A 88 -13.37 -19.22 -29.51
CA THR A 88 -12.24 -18.64 -28.75
C THR A 88 -12.31 -17.12 -28.80
N ILE A 89 -12.49 -16.49 -27.64
CA ILE A 89 -12.45 -15.03 -27.51
C ILE A 89 -11.03 -14.64 -27.09
N VAL A 90 -10.42 -13.72 -27.84
CA VAL A 90 -9.16 -13.08 -27.46
C VAL A 90 -9.46 -12.02 -26.41
N ASN A 91 -8.70 -12.03 -25.32
CA ASN A 91 -8.82 -11.01 -24.30
C ASN A 91 -8.18 -9.71 -24.82
N ILE A 92 -9.02 -8.75 -25.16
CA ILE A 92 -8.60 -7.41 -25.54
C ILE A 92 -8.41 -6.64 -24.24
N GLU A 93 -7.22 -6.07 -24.03
CA GLU A 93 -6.92 -5.27 -22.84
C GLU A 93 -7.86 -4.06 -22.79
N ASP A 94 -8.94 -4.19 -22.00
CA ASP A 94 -9.84 -3.09 -21.64
C ASP A 94 -9.22 -2.37 -20.43
N PRO A 95 -8.75 -1.12 -20.58
CA PRO A 95 -8.11 -0.38 -19.50
C PRO A 95 -9.02 -0.20 -18.27
N GLU A 96 -10.33 -0.05 -18.46
CA GLU A 96 -11.29 0.14 -17.38
C GLU A 96 -11.55 -1.14 -16.59
N ARG A 97 -11.39 -2.29 -17.24
CA ARG A 97 -11.49 -3.63 -16.62
C ARG A 97 -10.13 -4.22 -16.26
N SER A 98 -9.05 -3.49 -16.50
CA SER A 98 -7.71 -3.92 -16.13
C SER A 98 -7.62 -4.07 -14.61
N TYR A 99 -6.92 -5.10 -14.16
CA TYR A 99 -6.84 -5.41 -12.73
C TYR A 99 -6.30 -4.24 -11.87
N PRO A 100 -5.27 -3.48 -12.31
CA PRO A 100 -4.82 -2.29 -11.59
C PRO A 100 -5.92 -1.24 -11.41
N GLN A 101 -6.72 -0.98 -12.45
CA GLN A 101 -7.82 -0.02 -12.40
C GLN A 101 -8.95 -0.50 -11.46
N VAL A 102 -9.28 -1.79 -11.48
CA VAL A 102 -10.24 -2.36 -10.52
C VAL A 102 -9.74 -2.20 -9.09
N CYS A 103 -8.46 -2.47 -8.81
CA CYS A 103 -7.88 -2.25 -7.50
C CYS A 103 -7.86 -0.76 -7.10
N PHE A 104 -7.60 0.14 -8.06
CA PHE A 104 -7.62 1.58 -7.84
C PHE A 104 -9.02 2.05 -7.42
N ASN A 105 -10.07 1.65 -8.14
CA ASN A 105 -11.46 1.97 -7.79
C ASN A 105 -11.84 1.36 -6.44
N TYR A 106 -11.49 0.08 -6.21
CA TYR A 106 -11.79 -0.61 -4.96
C TYR A 106 -11.23 0.14 -3.73
N ILE A 107 -9.98 0.62 -3.80
CA ILE A 107 -9.35 1.35 -2.70
C ILE A 107 -10.11 2.64 -2.38
N HIS A 108 -10.48 3.42 -3.40
CA HIS A 108 -11.16 4.71 -3.22
C HIS A 108 -12.64 4.56 -2.83
N LEU A 109 -13.30 3.48 -3.26
CA LEU A 109 -14.69 3.18 -2.91
C LEU A 109 -14.86 2.47 -1.55
N ASN A 110 -13.78 2.06 -0.88
CA ASN A 110 -13.85 1.42 0.44
C ASN A 110 -14.59 2.26 1.50
N PRO A 111 -14.38 3.59 1.62
CA PRO A 111 -15.11 4.42 2.57
C PRO A 111 -16.61 4.47 2.29
N VAL A 112 -17.01 4.55 1.02
CA VAL A 112 -18.41 4.54 0.58
C VAL A 112 -19.05 3.18 0.85
N SER A 113 -18.37 2.10 0.47
CA SER A 113 -18.82 0.72 0.70
C SER A 113 -18.95 0.40 2.19
N GLY A 114 -18.06 0.98 3.01
CA GLY A 114 -18.10 0.90 4.47
C GLY A 114 -19.13 1.83 5.13
N LYS A 115 -19.89 2.60 4.34
CA LYS A 115 -20.88 3.59 4.81
C LYS A 115 -20.29 4.65 5.75
N LEU A 116 -19.03 5.00 5.54
CA LEU A 116 -18.34 6.05 6.29
C LEU A 116 -18.63 7.44 5.70
N VAL A 117 -18.82 7.51 4.38
CA VAL A 117 -19.11 8.72 3.60
C VAL A 117 -20.07 8.41 2.46
N GLU A 118 -20.74 9.43 1.92
CA GLU A 118 -21.61 9.29 0.74
C GLU A 118 -20.80 9.24 -0.56
N ASN A 119 -19.78 10.09 -0.70
CA ASN A 119 -18.90 10.13 -1.86
C ASN A 119 -17.45 9.79 -1.48
N GLN A 120 -16.71 9.17 -2.40
CA GLN A 120 -15.31 8.77 -2.17
C GLN A 120 -14.37 9.96 -1.91
N GLU A 121 -14.70 11.12 -2.47
CA GLU A 121 -13.97 12.38 -2.32
C GLU A 121 -14.05 12.96 -0.90
N ASP A 122 -15.11 12.62 -0.16
CA ASP A 122 -15.34 13.12 1.20
C ASP A 122 -14.41 12.45 2.23
N TRP A 123 -13.77 11.33 1.88
CA TRP A 123 -12.88 10.63 2.81
C TRP A 123 -11.52 11.32 2.93
N GLU A 124 -11.30 12.03 4.03
CA GLU A 124 -10.09 12.84 4.26
C GLU A 124 -8.78 12.03 4.27
N PHE A 125 -8.84 10.77 4.69
CA PHE A 125 -7.70 9.86 4.78
C PHE A 125 -7.47 9.06 3.49
N SER A 126 -8.09 9.46 2.38
CA SER A 126 -7.89 8.88 1.05
C SER A 126 -6.99 9.74 0.18
N SER A 127 -6.28 9.12 -0.77
CA SER A 127 -5.66 9.82 -1.91
C SER A 127 -6.70 10.32 -2.94
N CYS A 128 -7.96 9.93 -2.82
CA CYS A 128 -9.04 10.37 -3.71
C CYS A 128 -9.12 11.90 -3.83
N ARG A 129 -8.91 12.61 -2.72
CA ARG A 129 -8.93 14.06 -2.67
C ARG A 129 -7.84 14.73 -3.51
N ASP A 130 -6.67 14.10 -3.60
CA ASP A 130 -5.57 14.59 -4.43
C ASP A 130 -5.95 14.43 -5.91
N PHE A 131 -6.50 13.27 -6.29
CA PHE A 131 -6.97 13.02 -7.66
C PHE A 131 -8.15 13.89 -8.10
N SER A 132 -8.99 14.31 -7.16
CA SER A 132 -10.17 15.13 -7.43
C SER A 132 -9.85 16.63 -7.44
N GLY A 133 -8.60 17.01 -7.20
CA GLY A 133 -8.17 18.42 -7.11
C GLY A 133 -8.65 19.15 -5.86
N LEU A 134 -9.29 18.45 -4.91
CA LEU A 134 -9.79 19.00 -3.65
C LEU A 134 -8.67 19.20 -2.61
N ARG A 135 -7.51 18.58 -2.83
CA ARG A 135 -6.31 18.74 -2.02
C ARG A 135 -5.09 18.85 -2.92
N ASN A 136 -4.29 19.89 -2.72
CA ASN A 136 -2.96 19.98 -3.32
C ASN A 136 -1.96 19.28 -2.39
N GLY A 137 -1.92 17.95 -2.44
CA GLY A 137 -1.11 17.12 -1.55
C GLY A 137 0.08 16.47 -2.26
N THR A 138 1.10 16.10 -1.49
CA THR A 138 2.30 15.39 -1.98
C THR A 138 2.20 13.87 -1.79
N LEU A 139 1.00 13.35 -1.51
CA LEU A 139 0.80 11.94 -1.15
C LEU A 139 0.86 11.00 -2.36
N VAL A 140 0.59 11.53 -3.55
CA VAL A 140 0.44 10.76 -4.79
C VAL A 140 1.56 11.10 -5.76
N CYS A 141 2.05 10.09 -6.47
CA CYS A 141 2.94 10.28 -7.61
C CYS A 141 2.10 10.28 -8.90
N GLU A 142 1.68 11.46 -9.35
CA GLU A 142 0.81 11.64 -10.52
C GLU A 142 1.38 11.01 -11.79
N SER A 143 2.69 11.17 -12.03
CA SER A 143 3.36 10.60 -13.20
C SER A 143 3.25 9.07 -13.28
N ARG A 144 3.24 8.38 -12.14
CA ARG A 144 3.04 6.92 -12.10
C ARG A 144 1.59 6.55 -12.39
N VAL A 145 0.64 7.34 -11.92
CA VAL A 145 -0.79 7.09 -12.16
C VAL A 145 -1.09 7.23 -13.65
N GLU A 146 -0.52 8.24 -14.30
CA GLU A 146 -0.59 8.43 -15.75
C GLU A 146 0.09 7.29 -16.53
N GLU A 147 1.29 6.85 -16.11
CA GLU A 147 2.02 5.72 -16.72
C GLU A 147 1.19 4.44 -16.74
N PHE A 148 0.44 4.16 -15.66
CA PHE A 148 -0.44 2.99 -15.57
C PHE A 148 -1.85 3.25 -16.13
N GLY A 149 -2.11 4.43 -16.72
CA GLY A 149 -3.39 4.79 -17.32
C GLY A 149 -4.57 4.83 -16.33
N LEU A 150 -4.29 5.01 -15.04
CA LEU A 150 -5.29 4.93 -13.98
C LEU A 150 -6.11 6.21 -13.92
N LYS A 151 -7.44 6.07 -13.81
CA LYS A 151 -8.38 7.19 -13.73
C LYS A 151 -9.33 7.02 -12.56
N LEU A 152 -9.70 8.12 -11.91
CA LEU A 152 -10.82 8.10 -10.97
C LEU A 152 -12.11 7.91 -11.78
N MET A 153 -12.88 6.86 -11.49
CA MET A 153 -14.20 6.61 -12.06
C MET A 153 -15.30 6.96 -11.07
#